data_AF-A0A963K4T2-F1
#
_entry.id   AF-A0A963K4T2-F1
#
_cell.length_a   1.000
_cell.length_b   1.000
_cell.length_c   1.000
_cell.angle_alpha   90.00
_cell.angle_beta   90.00
_cell.angle_gamma   90.00
#
_symmetry.space_group_name_H-M   'P 1'
#
loop_
_entity.id
_entity.type
_entity.pdbx_description
1 polymer ?
#
loop_
_entity_poly.entity_id
_entity_poly.type
_entity_poly.pdbx_seq_one_letter_code
_entity_poly.pdbx_strand_id
1 'polypeptide(L)' 'MLAIEEYQVTDKVFFGSDFPFSTPGEGIELTRAVRQIGGTGGMPRVALETVERIITSDPFRHWWHGGPEAAKPRA' A
#
# COMPACT_ATOMS: atom_id res chain seq x y z
N MET A 1 -6.21 6.27 -3.54
CA MET A 1 -6.69 6.04 -2.15
C MET A 1 -8.19 6.16 -2.00
N LEU A 2 -8.85 7.22 -2.47
CA LEU A 2 -10.31 7.38 -2.33
C LEU A 2 -11.11 6.18 -2.84
N ALA A 3 -10.87 5.75 -4.08
CA ALA A 3 -11.51 4.56 -4.65
C ALA A 3 -11.22 3.27 -3.85
N ILE A 4 -10.06 3.17 -3.18
CA ILE A 4 -9.72 2.00 -2.37
C ILE A 4 -10.67 1.89 -1.17
N GLU A 5 -11.00 3.01 -0.53
CA GLU A 5 -11.96 3.05 0.57
C GLU A 5 -13.40 2.89 0.08
N GLU A 6 -13.78 3.61 -0.98
CA GLU A 6 -15.14 3.59 -1.53
C GLU A 6 -15.56 2.19 -1.96
N TYR A 7 -14.66 1.44 -2.61
CA TYR A 7 -14.91 0.06 -3.01
C TYR A 7 -14.53 -0.98 -1.95
N GLN A 8 -14.07 -0.55 -0.78
CA GLN A 8 -13.67 -1.43 0.33
C GLN A 8 -12.65 -2.51 -0.07
N VAL A 9 -11.65 -2.16 -0.89
CA VAL A 9 -10.66 -3.10 -1.44
C VAL A 9 -9.26 -2.95 -0.83
N THR A 10 -9.15 -2.38 0.37
CA THR A 10 -7.87 -2.14 1.06
C THR A 10 -7.02 -3.40 1.23
N ASP A 11 -7.64 -4.56 1.39
CA ASP A 11 -6.98 -5.89 1.52
C ASP A 11 -6.30 -6.38 0.24
N LYS A 12 -6.53 -5.70 -0.90
CA LYS A 12 -5.95 -6.02 -2.21
C LYS A 12 -4.85 -5.05 -2.63
N VAL A 13 -4.50 -4.09 -1.76
CA VAL A 13 -3.53 -3.03 -2.05
C VAL A 13 -2.33 -3.21 -1.13
N PHE A 14 -1.15 -3.28 -1.74
CA PHE A 14 0.12 -3.47 -1.04
C PHE A 14 1.02 -2.26 -1.20
N PHE A 15 1.82 -1.98 -0.18
CA PHE A 15 2.82 -0.93 -0.22
C PHE A 15 4.01 -1.32 -1.09
N GLY A 16 4.53 -0.35 -1.85
CA GLY A 16 5.78 -0.46 -2.58
C GLY A 16 6.44 0.91 -2.69
N SER A 17 7.75 0.97 -2.44
CA SER A 17 8.51 2.22 -2.44
C SER A 17 9.12 2.57 -3.79
N ASP A 18 8.99 1.72 -4.81
CA ASP A 18 9.66 1.94 -6.10
C ASP A 18 11.19 2.10 -5.97
N PHE A 19 11.84 1.24 -5.18
CA PHE A 19 13.30 1.20 -5.09
C PHE A 19 13.90 0.74 -6.44
N PRO A 20 14.97 1.38 -6.95
CA PRO A 20 15.89 2.32 -6.29
C PRO A 20 15.56 3.82 -6.43
N PHE A 21 14.39 4.18 -6.98
CA PHE A 21 14.04 5.59 -7.19
C PHE A 21 13.61 6.30 -5.91
N SER A 22 12.97 5.59 -4.97
CA SER A 22 12.76 6.08 -3.61
C SER A 22 13.02 5.02 -2.54
N THR A 23 13.44 5.48 -1.37
CA THR A 23 13.68 4.60 -0.22
C THR A 23 12.37 4.13 0.41
N PRO A 24 12.38 2.99 1.13
CA PRO A 24 11.20 2.55 1.87
C PRO A 24 10.65 3.60 2.84
N GLY A 25 11.55 4.34 3.53
CA GLY A 25 11.16 5.40 4.44
C GLY A 25 10.44 6.55 3.73
N GLU A 26 10.98 7.01 2.60
CA GLU A 26 10.33 8.05 1.79
C GLU A 26 8.97 7.61 1.26
N GLY A 27 8.86 6.37 0.77
CA GLY A 27 7.59 5.81 0.31
C GLY A 27 6.52 5.76 1.39
N ILE A 28 6.88 5.39 2.63
CA ILE A 28 5.96 5.35 3.77
C ILE A 28 5.45 6.77 4.08
N GLU A 29 6.34 7.74 4.17
CA GLU A 29 5.97 9.12 4.49
C GLU A 29 5.10 9.74 3.38
N LEU A 30 5.41 9.49 2.10
CA LEU A 30 4.58 9.92 0.99
C LEU A 30 3.18 9.26 1.02
N THR A 31 3.11 7.98 1.38
CA THR A 31 1.83 7.26 1.50
C THR A 31 0.95 7.89 2.60
N ARG A 32 1.55 8.28 3.74
CA ARG A 32 0.84 9.02 4.81
C ARG A 32 0.43 10.43 4.37
N ALA A 33 1.27 11.11 3.61
CA ALA A 33 1.02 12.47 3.13
C ALA A 33 -0.22 12.57 2.22
N VAL A 34 -0.65 11.50 1.55
CA VAL A 34 -1.89 11.48 0.75
C VAL A 34 -3.12 11.95 1.54
N ARG A 35 -3.12 11.76 2.86
CA ARG A 35 -4.21 12.25 3.73
C ARG A 35 -4.33 13.77 3.77
N GLN A 36 -3.26 14.50 3.49
CA GLN A 36 -3.26 15.97 3.46
C GLN A 36 -3.98 16.50 2.22
N ILE A 37 -4.05 15.70 1.16
CA ILE A 37 -4.77 16.01 -0.08
C ILE A 37 -6.27 15.74 0.11
N GLY A 38 -6.64 14.66 0.80
CA GLY A 38 -8.03 14.34 1.14
C GLY A 38 -8.65 15.37 2.09
N GLY A 39 -9.88 15.82 1.80
CA GLY A 39 -10.56 16.86 2.57
C GLY A 39 -10.33 18.29 2.07
N THR A 40 -9.50 18.49 1.04
CA THR A 40 -9.37 19.77 0.33
C THR A 40 -10.23 19.78 -0.94
N GLY A 41 -10.73 20.94 -1.34
CA GLY A 41 -11.44 21.11 -2.61
C GLY A 41 -12.71 20.27 -2.80
N GLY A 42 -13.35 19.83 -1.70
CA GLY A 42 -14.53 18.96 -1.74
C GLY A 42 -14.24 17.46 -1.87
N MET A 43 -12.97 17.05 -1.87
CA MET A 43 -12.62 15.63 -1.86
C MET A 43 -12.88 14.98 -0.50
N PRO A 44 -13.35 13.72 -0.45
CA PRO A 44 -13.48 12.99 0.80
C PRO A 44 -12.14 12.85 1.52
N ARG A 45 -12.19 12.67 2.84
CA ARG A 45 -10.99 12.38 3.64
C ARG A 45 -10.70 10.89 3.60
N VAL A 46 -9.43 10.54 3.50
CA VAL A 46 -8.96 9.16 3.65
C VAL A 46 -8.71 8.86 5.13
N ALA A 47 -9.26 7.75 5.63
CA ALA A 47 -9.06 7.30 7.00
C ALA A 47 -7.59 6.92 7.23
N LEU A 48 -7.04 7.25 8.39
CA LEU A 48 -5.67 6.89 8.74
C LEU A 48 -5.49 5.36 8.76
N GLU A 49 -6.49 4.64 9.25
CA GLU A 49 -6.49 3.18 9.30
C GLU A 49 -6.31 2.55 7.91
N THR A 50 -6.92 3.08 6.86
CA THR A 50 -6.74 2.59 5.49
C THR A 50 -5.29 2.71 5.04
N VAL A 51 -4.66 3.85 5.33
CA VAL A 51 -3.27 4.12 4.97
C VAL A 51 -2.34 3.13 5.68
N GLU A 52 -2.49 3.01 7.00
CA GLU A 52 -1.62 2.12 7.78
C GLU A 52 -1.85 0.64 7.41
N ARG A 53 -3.09 0.23 7.12
CA ARG A 53 -3.37 -1.12 6.62
C ARG A 53 -2.64 -1.45 5.31
N ILE A 54 -2.50 -0.47 4.41
CA ILE A 54 -1.73 -0.65 3.17
C ILE A 54 -0.24 -0.76 3.48
N ILE A 55 0.30 0.11 4.35
CA ILE A 55 1.72 0.13 4.73
C ILE A 55 2.14 -1.20 5.39
N THR A 56 1.29 -1.74 6.27
CA THR A 56 1.59 -2.96 7.03
C THR A 56 1.00 -4.23 6.40
N SER A 57 0.51 -4.15 5.16
CA SER A 57 -0.09 -5.31 4.48
C SER A 57 0.96 -6.38 4.19
N ASP A 58 0.59 -7.65 4.38
CA ASP A 58 1.43 -8.80 4.05
C ASP A 58 0.94 -9.45 2.74
N PRO A 59 1.64 -9.23 1.61
CA PRO A 59 1.26 -9.83 0.33
C PRO A 59 1.44 -11.35 0.30
N PHE A 60 2.34 -11.91 1.10
CA PHE A 60 2.63 -13.34 1.10
C PHE A 60 1.54 -14.14 1.81
N ARG A 61 0.93 -13.57 2.85
CA ARG A 61 -0.17 -14.22 3.55
C ARG A 61 -1.43 -14.38 2.70
N HIS A 62 -1.68 -13.46 1.77
CA HIS A 62 -2.98 -13.33 1.13
C HIS A 62 -2.99 -13.56 -0.39
N TRP A 63 -1.93 -13.19 -1.10
CA TRP A 63 -1.93 -13.16 -2.57
C TRP A 63 -0.81 -13.99 -3.20
N TRP A 64 0.35 -14.07 -2.55
CA TRP A 64 1.50 -14.75 -3.14
C TRP A 64 1.56 -16.24 -2.78
N HIS A 65 0.75 -17.06 -3.47
CA HIS A 65 0.66 -18.50 -3.23
C HIS A 65 1.94 -19.31 -3.53
N GLY A 66 2.95 -18.69 -4.15
CA GLY A 66 4.27 -19.30 -4.33
C GLY A 66 5.21 -19.11 -3.13
N GLY A 67 4.96 -18.14 -2.24
CA GLY A 67 5.94 -17.72 -1.24
C GLY A 67 7.36 -17.44 -1.78
N PRO A 68 8.30 -17.07 -0.92
CA PRO A 68 9.73 -17.09 -1.25
C PRO A 68 10.29 -18.52 -1.39
N GLU A 69 9.61 -19.54 -0.85
CA GLU A 69 10.06 -20.93 -0.91
C GLU A 69 9.80 -21.64 -2.25
N ALA A 70 8.83 -21.22 -3.06
CA ALA A 70 8.64 -21.79 -4.41
C ALA A 70 9.56 -21.19 -5.48
N ALA A 71 10.45 -20.26 -5.11
CA ALA A 71 11.50 -19.79 -6.01
C ALA A 71 12.53 -20.91 -6.23
N LYS A 72 12.31 -21.75 -7.24
CA LYS A 72 13.30 -22.75 -7.66
C LYS A 72 14.63 -22.05 -7.98
N PRO A 73 15.78 -22.56 -7.52
CA PRO A 73 17.07 -22.06 -7.96
C PRO A 73 17.14 -22.21 -9.48
N ARG A 74 17.40 -21.11 -10.19
CA ARG A 74 17.69 -21.17 -11.62
C ARG A 74 19.02 -21.91 -11.78
N ALA A 75 18.96 -23.05 -12.46
CA ALA A 75 20.13 -23.77 -12.97
C ALA A 75 20.83 -22.96 -14.07
#